data_AF-A0A667WZA8-F1
#
_entry.id   AF-A0A667WZA8-F1
#
_cell.length_a   1.000
_cell.length_b   1.000
_cell.length_c   1.000
_cell.angle_alpha   90.00
_cell.angle_beta   90.00
_cell.angle_gamma   90.00
#
_symmetry.space_group_name_H-M   'P 1'
#
loop_
_entity.id
_entity.type
_entity.pdbx_description
1 polymer ?
#
loop_
_entity_poly.entity_id
_entity_poly.type
_entity_poly.pdbx_seq_one_letter_code
_entity_poly.pdbx_strand_id
1 'polypeptide(L)'
;MCFSFLLANPPVFGPSKQLDIELEMAFFVGGGNRLGEPIPIERAHEHIFGMVLMNDWSARDIQAWEYVPLGPFLGKNFGTTISPWVVPMEALLPFVEPNIVQEPEPLPYLRHDDAYTFNINLFVSLKGEGMAEAATICKSNFKYMYWTMKQQLAHHTVNGCNVRPGDLLASGTISGPDPESFGSMLELSWRGSKSIDLGAGETRTFLKDGDDVSITGYCEGAGYRVGFGACTGTILPALQH
;
A
#
# COMPACT_ATOMS: atom_id res chain seq x y z
N MET A 1 18.60 -3.73 -9.17
CA MET A 1 19.07 -4.08 -10.53
C MET A 1 18.61 -5.48 -10.84
N CYS A 2 17.88 -5.72 -11.93
CA CYS A 2 17.51 -7.06 -12.36
C CYS A 2 17.04 -7.07 -13.82
N PHE A 3 16.90 -8.28 -14.34
CA PHE A 3 16.54 -8.72 -15.68
C PHE A 3 15.14 -8.25 -16.13
N SER A 4 15.00 -7.66 -17.32
CA SER A 4 13.71 -7.20 -17.91
C SER A 4 13.60 -7.61 -19.39
N PHE A 5 12.52 -8.29 -19.84
CA PHE A 5 12.22 -8.48 -21.28
C PHE A 5 10.76 -8.47 -21.74
N LEU A 6 10.61 -7.98 -22.98
CA LEU A 6 9.61 -8.34 -23.99
C LEU A 6 10.11 -9.57 -24.78
N LEU A 7 9.75 -10.80 -24.40
CA LEU A 7 9.71 -12.11 -25.11
C LEU A 7 10.67 -12.50 -26.28
N ALA A 8 11.64 -11.69 -26.74
CA ALA A 8 12.45 -11.98 -27.94
C ALA A 8 13.98 -11.83 -27.79
N ASN A 9 14.51 -11.17 -26.75
CA ASN A 9 15.97 -11.15 -26.50
C ASN A 9 16.33 -11.60 -25.07
N PRO A 10 17.61 -11.96 -24.80
CA PRO A 10 18.08 -12.39 -23.48
C PRO A 10 18.03 -11.25 -22.46
N PRO A 11 17.77 -11.54 -21.18
CA PRO A 11 17.63 -10.51 -20.17
C PRO A 11 18.89 -9.67 -19.94
N VAL A 12 18.67 -8.36 -19.77
CA VAL A 12 19.73 -7.38 -19.53
C VAL A 12 19.80 -7.01 -18.06
N PHE A 13 21.01 -6.76 -17.57
CA PHE A 13 21.26 -6.23 -16.25
C PHE A 13 21.37 -4.72 -16.31
N GLY A 14 20.67 -4.01 -15.42
CA GLY A 14 20.69 -2.55 -15.37
C GLY A 14 19.77 -1.94 -14.32
N PRO A 15 19.67 -0.60 -14.30
CA PRO A 15 18.70 0.12 -13.47
C PRO A 15 17.27 -0.20 -13.91
N SER A 16 16.33 -0.16 -12.95
CA SER A 16 14.90 -0.28 -13.26
C SER A 16 14.45 0.90 -14.11
N LYS A 17 13.56 0.63 -15.07
CA LYS A 17 12.93 1.62 -15.95
C LYS A 17 11.46 1.87 -15.59
N GLN A 18 10.92 1.11 -14.65
CA GLN A 18 9.53 1.15 -14.23
C GLN A 18 9.45 1.15 -12.70
N LEU A 19 10.08 2.15 -12.09
CA LEU A 19 10.04 2.36 -10.65
C LEU A 19 8.72 3.02 -10.26
N ASP A 20 8.07 2.49 -9.24
CA ASP A 20 6.68 2.77 -8.92
C ASP A 20 6.45 2.87 -7.40
N ILE A 21 5.36 3.53 -7.05
CA ILE A 21 4.81 3.59 -5.69
C ILE A 21 3.68 2.58 -5.55
N GLU A 22 3.41 2.18 -4.31
CA GLU A 22 2.15 1.54 -3.94
C GLU A 22 1.59 2.23 -2.71
N LEU A 23 0.47 2.92 -2.88
CA LEU A 23 -0.28 3.52 -1.79
C LEU A 23 -0.87 2.41 -0.93
N GLU A 24 -0.33 2.24 0.27
CA GLU A 24 -0.82 1.26 1.23
C GLU A 24 -1.04 1.89 2.61
N MET A 25 -1.81 1.16 3.42
CA MET A 25 -1.77 1.31 4.87
C MET A 25 -1.39 -0.04 5.47
N ALA A 26 -0.80 -0.02 6.65
CA ALA A 26 -0.43 -1.24 7.35
C ALA A 26 -0.79 -1.15 8.82
N PHE A 27 -1.10 -2.29 9.43
CA PHE A 27 -1.39 -2.37 10.86
C PHE A 27 -0.34 -3.20 11.60
N PHE A 28 -0.02 -2.73 12.80
CA PHE A 28 0.84 -3.47 13.72
C PHE A 28 0.01 -4.48 14.52
N VAL A 29 0.54 -5.69 14.62
CA VAL A 29 0.05 -6.69 15.57
C VAL A 29 0.46 -6.27 16.98
N GLY A 30 -0.53 -6.14 17.88
CA GLY A 30 -0.32 -5.83 19.30
C GLY A 30 -0.12 -7.09 20.13
N GLY A 31 -1.12 -7.99 20.12
CA GLY A 31 -1.06 -9.31 20.75
C GLY A 31 -0.74 -10.40 19.74
N GLY A 32 0.20 -11.30 20.04
CA GLY A 32 0.49 -12.46 19.18
C GLY A 32 -0.46 -13.65 19.40
N ASN A 33 -0.22 -14.74 18.68
CA ASN A 33 -0.79 -16.07 18.94
C ASN A 33 0.32 -17.12 19.09
N ARG A 34 0.00 -18.27 19.68
CA ARG A 34 0.93 -19.40 19.76
C ARG A 34 0.97 -20.11 18.41
N LEU A 35 2.14 -20.66 18.06
CA LEU A 35 2.29 -21.49 16.87
C LEU A 35 1.31 -22.67 16.92
N GLY A 36 0.55 -22.86 15.84
CA GLY A 36 -0.49 -23.87 15.74
C GLY A 36 -1.85 -23.46 16.31
N GLU A 37 -1.98 -22.26 16.91
CA GLU A 37 -3.24 -21.76 17.48
C GLU A 37 -3.74 -20.56 16.66
N PRO A 38 -4.69 -20.73 15.73
CA PRO A 38 -5.24 -19.65 14.91
C PRO A 38 -5.93 -18.55 15.74
N ILE A 39 -5.96 -17.32 15.22
CA ILE A 39 -6.78 -16.23 15.77
C ILE A 39 -8.18 -16.31 15.13
N PRO A 40 -9.24 -16.62 15.89
CA PRO A 40 -10.60 -16.61 15.35
C PRO A 40 -11.00 -15.18 14.99
N ILE A 41 -11.76 -15.00 13.90
CA ILE A 41 -12.08 -13.68 13.34
C ILE A 41 -12.80 -12.76 14.34
N GLU A 42 -13.61 -13.33 15.23
CA GLU A 42 -14.32 -12.60 16.28
C GLU A 42 -13.35 -11.89 17.22
N ARG A 43 -12.15 -12.44 17.42
CA ARG A 43 -11.10 -11.91 18.31
C ARG A 43 -10.00 -11.16 17.58
N ALA A 44 -9.96 -11.17 16.25
CA ALA A 44 -8.90 -10.53 15.48
C ALA A 44 -8.66 -9.05 15.85
N HIS A 45 -9.71 -8.31 16.20
CA HIS A 45 -9.62 -6.91 16.62
C HIS A 45 -8.78 -6.71 17.90
N GLU A 46 -8.75 -7.68 18.83
CA GLU A 46 -7.94 -7.66 20.06
C GLU A 46 -6.43 -7.67 19.78
N HIS A 47 -6.04 -8.08 18.56
CA HIS A 47 -4.66 -8.29 18.15
C HIS A 47 -4.13 -7.15 17.26
N ILE A 48 -4.94 -6.15 16.92
CA ILE A 48 -4.56 -5.05 16.03
C ILE A 48 -4.32 -3.80 16.87
N PHE A 49 -3.06 -3.35 16.97
CA PHE A 49 -2.68 -2.22 17.81
C PHE A 49 -3.04 -0.87 17.18
N GLY A 50 -2.67 -0.68 15.91
CA GLY A 50 -2.84 0.60 15.24
C GLY A 50 -2.25 0.58 13.84
N MET A 51 -2.47 1.67 13.10
CA MET A 51 -2.17 1.77 11.68
C MET A 51 -1.11 2.83 11.37
N VAL A 52 -0.41 2.61 10.26
CA VAL A 52 0.52 3.55 9.62
C VAL A 52 0.21 3.64 8.12
N LEU A 53 0.67 4.73 7.49
CA LEU A 53 0.79 4.80 6.03
C LEU A 53 1.99 3.97 5.59
N MET A 54 1.93 3.39 4.40
CA MET A 54 3.02 2.62 3.81
C MET A 54 3.16 2.92 2.33
N ASN A 55 4.41 2.99 1.85
CA ASN A 55 4.75 2.95 0.43
C ASN A 55 5.57 1.67 0.18
N ASP A 56 4.99 0.71 -0.54
CA ASP A 56 5.68 -0.50 -0.98
C ASP A 56 6.34 -0.29 -2.35
N TRP A 57 7.52 0.33 -2.33
CA TRP A 57 8.24 0.71 -3.54
C TRP A 57 8.46 -0.48 -4.45
N SER A 58 8.21 -0.28 -5.75
CA SER A 58 8.11 -1.38 -6.69
C SER A 58 8.91 -1.13 -7.96
N ALA A 59 9.80 -2.07 -8.31
CA ALA A 59 10.46 -2.11 -9.62
C ALA A 59 9.72 -3.08 -10.54
N ARG A 60 8.75 -2.56 -11.31
CA ARG A 60 7.76 -3.38 -12.05
C ARG A 60 8.37 -4.26 -13.13
N ASP A 61 9.41 -3.76 -13.79
CA ASP A 61 10.14 -4.47 -14.83
C ASP A 61 10.93 -5.66 -14.26
N ILE A 62 11.56 -5.48 -13.09
CA ILE A 62 12.20 -6.55 -12.32
C ILE A 62 11.16 -7.58 -11.86
N GLN A 63 10.08 -7.09 -11.23
CA GLN A 63 9.02 -7.92 -10.69
C GLN A 63 8.39 -8.80 -11.78
N ALA A 64 8.09 -8.24 -12.95
CA ALA A 64 7.46 -8.95 -14.06
C ALA A 64 8.29 -10.14 -14.55
N TRP A 65 9.62 -10.06 -14.47
CA TRP A 65 10.51 -11.15 -14.85
C TRP A 65 10.60 -12.25 -13.78
N GLU A 66 10.72 -11.88 -12.51
CA GLU A 66 11.06 -12.83 -11.45
C GLU A 66 9.85 -13.53 -10.82
N TYR A 67 8.65 -12.93 -10.87
CA TYR A 67 7.57 -13.33 -9.96
C TYR A 67 6.95 -14.71 -10.26
N VAL A 68 7.14 -15.24 -11.48
CA VAL A 68 6.64 -16.57 -11.81
C VAL A 68 7.71 -17.61 -11.48
N PRO A 69 7.43 -18.62 -10.65
CA PRO A 69 6.14 -18.94 -9.99
C PRO A 69 6.06 -18.53 -8.50
N LEU A 70 7.11 -17.92 -7.94
CA LEU A 70 7.29 -17.81 -6.48
C LEU A 70 6.78 -16.51 -5.85
N GLY A 71 6.24 -15.61 -6.67
CA GLY A 71 5.77 -14.30 -6.24
C GLY A 71 6.87 -13.22 -6.26
N PRO A 72 6.50 -11.96 -5.95
CA PRO A 72 7.41 -10.82 -5.96
C PRO A 72 8.58 -10.99 -4.97
N PHE A 73 9.78 -10.55 -5.36
CA PHE A 73 10.97 -10.63 -4.51
C PHE A 73 11.87 -9.38 -4.63
N LEU A 74 12.84 -9.35 -5.55
CA LEU A 74 13.75 -8.21 -5.74
C LEU A 74 13.05 -6.96 -6.28
N GLY A 75 11.89 -7.14 -6.91
CA GLY A 75 11.01 -6.06 -7.33
C GLY A 75 10.42 -5.26 -6.16
N LYS A 76 10.58 -5.72 -4.91
CA LYS A 76 9.98 -5.14 -3.70
C LYS A 76 10.98 -4.91 -2.57
N ASN A 77 11.87 -5.87 -2.32
CA ASN A 77 12.72 -5.87 -1.11
C ASN A 77 13.82 -4.81 -1.06
N PHE A 78 13.90 -3.91 -2.04
CA PHE A 78 14.88 -2.83 -2.07
C PHE A 78 14.49 -1.64 -1.19
N GLY A 79 13.20 -1.51 -0.86
CA GLY A 79 12.74 -0.47 0.04
C GLY A 79 11.24 -0.51 0.29
N THR A 80 10.86 -0.33 1.55
CA THR A 80 9.48 -0.12 1.98
C THR A 80 9.50 1.00 3.02
N THR A 81 8.67 2.02 2.86
CA THR A 81 8.62 3.16 3.80
C THR A 81 7.32 3.13 4.57
N ILE A 82 7.37 3.43 5.87
CA ILE A 82 6.18 3.63 6.70
C ILE A 82 6.20 5.02 7.36
N SER A 83 5.01 5.58 7.64
CA SER A 83 4.91 6.77 8.48
C SER A 83 5.33 6.46 9.92
N PRO A 84 5.94 7.41 10.65
CA PRO A 84 6.51 7.14 11.97
C PRO A 84 5.47 7.05 13.10
N TRP A 85 4.28 7.62 12.90
CA TRP A 85 3.25 7.68 13.93
C TRP A 85 2.23 6.55 13.76
N VAL A 86 2.25 5.60 14.69
CA VAL A 86 1.24 4.55 14.77
C VAL A 86 -0.04 5.14 15.37
N VAL A 87 -1.08 5.29 14.57
CA VAL A 87 -2.38 5.78 15.03
C VAL A 87 -3.12 4.59 15.66
N PRO A 88 -3.44 4.62 16.96
CA PRO A 88 -4.07 3.49 17.64
C PRO A 88 -5.48 3.26 17.12
N MET A 89 -5.94 1.99 17.13
CA MET A 89 -7.27 1.64 16.61
C MET A 89 -8.39 2.41 17.32
N GLU A 90 -8.25 2.69 18.62
CA GLU A 90 -9.23 3.46 19.41
C GLU A 90 -9.46 4.87 18.86
N ALA A 91 -8.43 5.50 18.28
CA ALA A 91 -8.55 6.81 17.63
C ALA A 91 -9.26 6.71 16.26
N LEU A 92 -9.28 5.52 15.65
CA LEU A 92 -9.90 5.26 14.35
C LEU A 92 -11.34 4.76 14.45
N LEU A 93 -11.74 4.16 15.59
CA LEU A 93 -13.10 3.65 15.82
C LEU A 93 -14.22 4.67 15.50
N PRO A 94 -14.09 5.98 15.77
CA PRO A 94 -15.13 6.96 15.38
C PRO A 94 -15.37 7.08 13.87
N PHE A 95 -14.46 6.57 13.04
CA PHE A 95 -14.49 6.65 11.58
C PHE A 95 -14.76 5.29 10.92
N VAL A 96 -15.25 4.32 11.70
CA VAL A 96 -15.64 3.02 11.17
C VAL A 96 -16.91 3.14 10.31
N GLU A 97 -16.92 2.42 9.20
CA GLU A 97 -17.99 2.34 8.22
C GLU A 97 -18.40 0.87 8.04
N PRO A 98 -19.61 0.59 7.51
CA PRO A 98 -20.00 -0.75 7.12
C PRO A 98 -18.99 -1.40 6.17
N ASN A 99 -18.77 -2.70 6.32
CA ASN A 99 -17.88 -3.47 5.45
C ASN A 99 -18.46 -3.52 4.02
N ILE A 100 -17.59 -3.64 3.02
CA ILE A 100 -18.02 -3.90 1.64
C ILE A 100 -18.76 -5.24 1.58
N VAL A 101 -19.89 -5.29 0.88
CA VAL A 101 -20.61 -6.54 0.63
C VAL A 101 -19.74 -7.44 -0.25
N GLN A 102 -19.44 -8.63 0.24
CA GLN A 102 -18.57 -9.58 -0.45
C GLN A 102 -19.38 -10.62 -1.22
N GLU A 103 -19.10 -10.75 -2.52
CA GLU A 103 -19.70 -11.73 -3.42
C GLU A 103 -18.59 -12.44 -4.22
N PRO A 104 -18.46 -13.78 -4.11
CA PRO A 104 -19.26 -14.68 -3.29
C PRO A 104 -19.06 -14.48 -1.79
N GLU A 105 -20.05 -14.91 -0.99
CA GLU A 105 -19.93 -14.92 0.46
C GLU A 105 -18.69 -15.72 0.90
N PRO A 106 -17.81 -15.17 1.77
CA PRO A 106 -16.62 -15.87 2.24
C PRO A 106 -16.94 -17.18 2.97
N LEU A 107 -15.93 -18.04 3.15
CA LEU A 107 -16.04 -19.20 4.04
C LEU A 107 -16.30 -18.76 5.49
N PRO A 108 -16.97 -19.58 6.32
CA PRO A 108 -17.39 -19.18 7.68
C PRO A 108 -16.32 -18.56 8.56
N TYR A 109 -15.07 -19.03 8.50
CA TYR A 109 -13.96 -18.48 9.32
C TYR A 109 -13.53 -17.05 8.95
N LEU A 110 -14.02 -16.53 7.82
CA LEU A 110 -13.78 -15.16 7.36
C LEU A 110 -15.02 -14.25 7.48
N ARG A 111 -16.14 -14.75 8.00
CA ARG A 111 -17.37 -13.97 8.13
C ARG A 111 -17.36 -13.20 9.44
N HIS A 112 -17.76 -11.94 9.38
CA HIS A 112 -18.02 -11.13 10.56
C HIS A 112 -19.03 -10.02 10.22
N ASP A 113 -19.94 -9.73 11.15
CA ASP A 113 -21.06 -8.80 10.92
C ASP A 113 -20.77 -7.38 11.44
N ASP A 114 -19.75 -7.23 12.31
CA ASP A 114 -19.36 -5.94 12.86
C ASP A 114 -18.58 -5.11 11.84
N ALA A 115 -18.87 -3.81 11.81
CA ALA A 115 -18.18 -2.83 10.98
C ALA A 115 -16.69 -2.75 11.37
N TYR A 116 -15.81 -2.90 10.39
CA TYR A 116 -14.35 -2.83 10.56
C TYR A 116 -13.62 -2.28 9.32
N THR A 117 -14.34 -1.53 8.49
CA THR A 117 -13.81 -0.71 7.41
C THR A 117 -13.67 0.72 7.91
N PHE A 118 -12.63 1.45 7.53
CA PHE A 118 -12.36 2.79 8.08
C PHE A 118 -12.33 3.86 7.00
N ASN A 119 -13.01 4.98 7.25
CA ASN A 119 -13.05 6.15 6.37
C ASN A 119 -11.80 7.02 6.56
N ILE A 120 -10.74 6.68 5.83
CA ILE A 120 -9.44 7.35 5.91
C ILE A 120 -9.14 7.94 4.53
N ASN A 121 -9.13 9.27 4.42
CA ASN A 121 -8.77 9.95 3.17
C ASN A 121 -7.27 9.82 2.96
N LEU A 122 -6.86 9.44 1.76
CA LEU A 122 -5.47 9.17 1.41
C LEU A 122 -5.05 9.96 0.18
N PHE A 123 -3.84 10.49 0.21
CA PHE A 123 -3.30 11.34 -0.85
C PHE A 123 -1.86 10.93 -1.16
N VAL A 124 -1.53 10.85 -2.44
CA VAL A 124 -0.15 10.74 -2.92
C VAL A 124 0.20 12.00 -3.68
N SER A 125 1.31 12.61 -3.31
CA SER A 125 1.90 13.74 -4.02
C SER A 125 3.28 13.38 -4.55
N LEU A 126 3.62 13.95 -5.70
CA LEU A 126 4.87 13.75 -6.40
C LEU A 126 5.47 15.12 -6.75
N LYS A 127 6.73 15.31 -6.39
CA LYS A 127 7.50 16.51 -6.71
C LYS A 127 8.77 16.10 -7.44
N GLY A 128 8.83 16.41 -8.74
CA GLY A 128 10.04 16.19 -9.52
C GLY A 128 11.15 17.18 -9.17
N GLU A 129 12.39 16.79 -9.49
CA GLU A 129 13.55 17.67 -9.34
C GLU A 129 13.35 18.97 -10.14
N GLY A 130 13.51 20.12 -9.47
CA GLY A 130 13.31 21.44 -10.08
C GLY A 130 11.87 21.96 -10.09
N MET A 131 10.87 21.15 -9.71
CA MET A 131 9.51 21.65 -9.51
C MET A 131 9.42 22.55 -8.27
N ALA A 132 8.63 23.63 -8.35
CA ALA A 132 8.39 24.49 -7.19
C ALA A 132 7.45 23.83 -6.17
N GLU A 133 6.36 23.25 -6.66
CA GLU A 133 5.29 22.64 -5.87
C GLU A 133 5.12 21.15 -6.21
N ALA A 134 4.57 20.37 -5.30
CA ALA A 134 4.23 18.97 -5.52
C ALA A 134 2.86 18.84 -6.20
N ALA A 135 2.72 17.92 -7.14
CA ALA A 135 1.43 17.58 -7.75
C ALA A 135 0.76 16.44 -6.97
N THR A 136 -0.54 16.55 -6.68
CA THR A 136 -1.31 15.42 -6.13
C THR A 136 -1.69 14.49 -7.28
N ILE A 137 -1.15 13.28 -7.28
CA ILE A 137 -1.35 12.29 -8.35
C ILE A 137 -2.40 11.23 -8.01
N CYS A 138 -2.74 11.07 -6.72
CA CYS A 138 -3.77 10.15 -6.25
C CYS A 138 -4.55 10.75 -5.08
N LYS A 139 -5.87 10.58 -5.12
CA LYS A 139 -6.80 10.84 -4.00
C LYS A 139 -7.68 9.62 -3.82
N SER A 140 -7.42 8.84 -2.78
CA SER A 140 -8.11 7.58 -2.52
C SER A 140 -8.65 7.53 -1.09
N ASN A 141 -9.21 6.39 -0.70
CA ASN A 141 -9.70 6.18 0.65
C ASN A 141 -9.56 4.71 1.06
N PHE A 142 -9.15 4.47 2.31
CA PHE A 142 -9.01 3.11 2.84
C PHE A 142 -10.33 2.33 2.88
N LYS A 143 -11.47 3.01 2.87
CA LYS A 143 -12.79 2.36 2.88
C LYS A 143 -13.08 1.51 1.64
N TYR A 144 -12.29 1.63 0.58
CA TYR A 144 -12.44 0.82 -0.64
C TYR A 144 -11.86 -0.60 -0.52
N MET A 145 -11.15 -0.92 0.57
CA MET A 145 -10.59 -2.26 0.77
C MET A 145 -11.70 -3.32 0.86
N TYR A 146 -11.59 -4.33 0.00
CA TYR A 146 -12.56 -5.42 -0.09
C TYR A 146 -12.45 -6.43 1.06
N TRP A 147 -11.23 -6.63 1.58
CA TRP A 147 -10.96 -7.50 2.73
C TRP A 147 -10.60 -6.65 3.94
N THR A 148 -11.26 -6.88 5.07
CA THR A 148 -10.99 -6.14 6.31
C THR A 148 -9.69 -6.61 6.98
N MET A 149 -9.13 -5.79 7.86
CA MET A 149 -7.95 -6.19 8.65
C MET A 149 -8.23 -7.43 9.53
N LYS A 150 -9.47 -7.60 10.02
CA LYS A 150 -9.87 -8.80 10.76
C LYS A 150 -9.75 -10.05 9.90
N GLN A 151 -10.23 -9.99 8.66
CA GLN A 151 -10.14 -11.09 7.71
C GLN A 151 -8.70 -11.38 7.31
N GLN A 152 -7.90 -10.34 7.06
CA GLN A 152 -6.47 -10.49 6.75
C GLN A 152 -5.74 -11.25 7.86
N LEU A 153 -5.92 -10.85 9.13
CA LEU A 153 -5.26 -11.48 10.26
C LEU A 153 -5.79 -12.91 10.55
N ALA A 154 -7.11 -13.10 10.48
CA ALA A 154 -7.71 -14.43 10.63
C ALA A 154 -7.20 -15.39 9.55
N HIS A 155 -7.13 -14.93 8.29
CA HIS A 155 -6.58 -15.71 7.18
C HIS A 155 -5.09 -16.01 7.37
N HIS A 156 -4.30 -15.02 7.79
CA HIS A 156 -2.87 -15.19 8.01
C HIS A 156 -2.57 -16.30 9.03
N THR A 157 -3.41 -16.42 10.06
CA THR A 157 -3.18 -17.35 11.18
C THR A 157 -3.95 -18.67 11.07
N VAL A 158 -4.84 -18.84 10.08
CA VAL A 158 -5.71 -20.02 9.96
C VAL A 158 -4.94 -21.35 9.84
N ASN A 159 -3.73 -21.31 9.28
CA ASN A 159 -2.86 -22.48 9.15
C ASN A 159 -1.99 -22.75 10.40
N GLY A 160 -2.17 -21.96 11.47
CA GLY A 160 -1.34 -22.01 12.67
C GLY A 160 -0.10 -21.12 12.64
N CYS A 161 0.08 -20.28 11.62
CA CYS A 161 1.13 -19.26 11.61
C CYS A 161 1.03 -18.39 12.87
N ASN A 162 2.15 -18.19 13.56
CA ASN A 162 2.21 -17.31 14.72
C ASN A 162 2.60 -15.90 14.28
N VAL A 163 1.72 -14.94 14.55
CA VAL A 163 2.07 -13.52 14.56
C VAL A 163 2.58 -13.10 15.93
N ARG A 164 3.40 -12.06 15.97
CA ARG A 164 4.06 -11.53 17.17
C ARG A 164 3.82 -10.02 17.29
N PRO A 165 3.89 -9.46 18.52
CA PRO A 165 3.88 -8.03 18.70
C PRO A 165 4.94 -7.34 17.83
N GLY A 166 4.51 -6.35 17.04
CA GLY A 166 5.37 -5.62 16.11
C GLY A 166 5.44 -6.19 14.70
N ASP A 167 4.84 -7.35 14.41
CA ASP A 167 4.62 -7.78 13.03
C ASP A 167 3.72 -6.76 12.32
N LEU A 168 4.00 -6.49 11.05
CA LEU A 168 3.33 -5.47 10.24
C LEU A 168 2.63 -6.14 9.06
N LEU A 169 1.31 -5.98 8.97
CA LEU A 169 0.50 -6.51 7.87
C LEU A 169 -0.04 -5.34 7.04
N ALA A 170 0.34 -5.32 5.76
CA ALA A 170 -0.03 -4.26 4.83
C ALA A 170 -1.30 -4.61 4.03
N SER A 171 -2.00 -3.59 3.56
CA SER A 171 -3.31 -3.72 2.92
C SER A 171 -3.25 -4.34 1.53
N GLY A 172 -2.10 -4.23 0.83
CA GLY A 172 -2.06 -4.21 -0.62
C GLY A 172 -2.40 -2.81 -1.15
N THR A 173 -2.03 -2.55 -2.39
CA THR A 173 -2.25 -1.25 -3.05
C THR A 173 -3.72 -0.82 -2.99
N ILE A 174 -3.97 0.38 -2.48
CA ILE A 174 -5.31 0.93 -2.29
C ILE A 174 -5.73 1.71 -3.53
N SER A 175 -6.62 1.11 -4.32
CA SER A 175 -7.24 1.74 -5.49
C SER A 175 -8.75 1.85 -5.30
N GLY A 176 -9.28 3.05 -5.45
CA GLY A 176 -10.72 3.28 -5.49
C GLY A 176 -11.32 3.04 -6.88
N PRO A 177 -12.63 3.26 -7.04
CA PRO A 177 -13.32 3.01 -8.31
C PRO A 177 -12.99 4.02 -9.41
N ASP A 178 -12.57 5.23 -9.03
CA ASP A 178 -12.30 6.32 -9.97
C ASP A 178 -10.81 6.32 -10.37
N PRO A 179 -10.45 6.63 -11.63
CA PRO A 179 -9.05 6.63 -12.06
C PRO A 179 -8.13 7.56 -11.27
N GLU A 180 -8.65 8.65 -10.69
CA GLU A 180 -7.88 9.56 -9.82
C GLU A 180 -7.53 8.96 -8.46
N SER A 181 -8.11 7.81 -8.12
CA SER A 181 -7.96 7.11 -6.85
C SER A 181 -7.11 5.84 -6.94
N PHE A 182 -6.47 5.60 -8.08
CA PHE A 182 -5.58 4.46 -8.28
C PHE A 182 -4.28 4.63 -7.49
N GLY A 183 -3.88 3.57 -6.77
CA GLY A 183 -2.84 3.59 -5.77
C GLY A 183 -1.42 3.38 -6.29
N SER A 184 -1.22 3.25 -7.60
CA SER A 184 0.11 3.09 -8.22
C SER A 184 0.24 3.89 -9.52
N MET A 185 1.47 4.25 -9.90
CA MET A 185 1.72 4.87 -11.20
C MET A 185 1.52 3.87 -12.33
N LEU A 186 1.69 2.56 -12.09
CA LEU A 186 1.32 1.50 -13.03
C LEU A 186 -0.14 1.61 -13.48
N GLU A 187 -1.05 1.84 -12.54
CA GLU A 187 -2.48 2.00 -12.82
C GLU A 187 -2.80 3.38 -13.40
N LEU A 188 -2.31 4.45 -12.77
CA LEU A 188 -2.54 5.85 -13.19
C LEU A 188 -2.07 6.09 -14.63
N SER A 189 -0.88 5.59 -14.99
CA SER A 189 -0.31 5.68 -16.33
C SER A 189 -0.81 4.59 -17.29
N TRP A 190 -1.63 3.65 -16.82
CA TRP A 190 -2.08 2.48 -17.58
C TRP A 190 -0.91 1.74 -18.27
N ARG A 191 0.05 1.30 -17.45
CA ARG A 191 1.31 0.68 -17.90
C ARG A 191 2.11 1.58 -18.85
N GLY A 192 2.12 2.89 -18.58
CA GLY A 192 2.84 3.89 -19.35
C GLY A 192 2.20 4.27 -20.69
N SER A 193 0.98 3.81 -21.00
CA SER A 193 0.27 4.24 -22.22
C SER A 193 -0.44 5.59 -22.06
N LYS A 194 -0.62 6.06 -20.83
CA LYS A 194 -1.13 7.38 -20.46
C LYS A 194 -0.09 8.14 -19.65
N SER A 195 -0.13 9.46 -19.76
CA SER A 195 0.74 10.35 -18.99
C SER A 195 0.02 10.86 -17.74
N ILE A 196 0.74 10.91 -16.63
CA ILE A 196 0.33 11.58 -15.39
C ILE A 196 0.82 13.02 -15.48
N ASP A 197 -0.09 13.98 -15.38
CA ASP A 197 0.24 15.41 -15.39
C ASP A 197 0.71 15.86 -14.00
N LEU A 198 1.88 16.48 -13.94
CA LEU A 198 2.42 17.08 -12.71
C LEU A 198 2.31 18.61 -12.70
N GLY A 199 1.71 19.21 -13.73
CA GLY A 199 1.61 20.65 -13.90
C GLY A 199 2.83 21.26 -14.57
N ALA A 200 2.69 22.51 -15.04
CA ALA A 200 3.75 23.26 -15.73
C ALA A 200 4.40 22.55 -16.93
N GLY A 201 3.68 21.59 -17.56
CA GLY A 201 4.18 20.81 -18.69
C GLY A 201 5.00 19.57 -18.30
N GLU A 202 5.21 19.33 -17.01
CA GLU A 202 5.87 18.13 -16.50
C GLU A 202 4.93 16.94 -16.49
N THR A 203 5.43 15.78 -16.93
CA THR A 203 4.66 14.53 -16.92
C THR A 203 5.48 13.35 -16.42
N ARG A 204 4.78 12.30 -16.00
CA ARG A 204 5.37 11.00 -15.63
C ARG A 204 4.56 9.83 -16.18
N THR A 205 5.23 8.69 -16.29
CA THR A 205 4.59 7.37 -16.41
C THR A 205 5.00 6.51 -15.22
N PHE A 206 6.29 6.54 -14.90
CA PHE A 206 6.93 5.98 -13.70
C PHE A 206 7.85 7.03 -13.06
N LEU A 207 8.37 6.72 -11.88
CA LEU A 207 9.28 7.60 -11.14
C LEU A 207 10.61 7.80 -11.88
N LYS A 208 11.22 8.96 -11.67
CA LYS A 208 12.58 9.30 -12.10
C LYS A 208 13.47 9.57 -10.88
N ASP A 209 14.77 9.53 -11.09
CA ASP A 209 15.74 10.01 -10.10
C ASP A 209 15.41 11.46 -9.71
N GLY A 210 15.52 11.77 -8.41
CA GLY A 210 15.20 13.09 -7.86
C GLY A 210 13.72 13.33 -7.58
N ASP A 211 12.82 12.45 -8.02
CA ASP A 211 11.40 12.54 -7.66
C ASP A 211 11.22 12.30 -6.15
N ASP A 212 10.50 13.20 -5.48
CA ASP A 212 10.10 13.11 -4.08
C ASP A 212 8.61 12.74 -3.96
N VAL A 213 8.32 11.64 -3.28
CA VAL A 213 6.96 11.14 -3.05
C VAL A 213 6.57 11.39 -1.60
N SER A 214 5.35 11.86 -1.39
CA SER A 214 4.75 11.97 -0.06
C SER A 214 3.34 11.38 -0.06
N ILE A 215 3.15 10.37 0.78
CA ILE A 215 1.84 9.82 1.14
C ILE A 215 1.38 10.48 2.44
N THR A 216 0.15 10.98 2.44
CA THR A 216 -0.51 11.55 3.62
C THR A 216 -1.90 10.99 3.77
N GLY A 217 -2.41 10.97 4.99
CA GLY A 217 -3.75 10.49 5.26
C GLY A 217 -4.35 11.06 6.52
N TYR A 218 -5.68 11.20 6.53
CA TYR A 218 -6.42 11.63 7.70
C TYR A 218 -7.87 11.15 7.69
N CYS A 219 -8.40 10.94 8.89
CA CYS A 219 -9.84 10.86 9.14
C CYS A 219 -10.39 12.26 9.43
N GLU A 220 -11.56 12.59 8.89
CA GLU A 220 -12.21 13.89 9.08
C GLU A 220 -13.33 13.78 10.13
N GLY A 221 -13.20 14.52 11.23
CA GLY A 221 -14.21 14.64 12.26
C GLY A 221 -14.90 16.02 12.25
N ALA A 222 -15.84 16.23 13.17
CA ALA A 222 -16.51 17.53 13.31
C ALA A 222 -15.56 18.57 13.93
N GLY A 223 -14.82 19.30 13.07
CA GLY A 223 -13.88 20.35 13.49
C GLY A 223 -12.51 19.86 13.95
N TYR A 224 -12.16 18.59 13.68
CA TYR A 224 -10.85 18.00 13.98
C TYR A 224 -10.47 16.94 12.95
N ARG A 225 -9.19 16.56 12.93
CA ARG A 225 -8.67 15.44 12.13
C ARG A 225 -7.85 14.49 12.97
N VAL A 226 -7.91 13.21 12.63
CA VAL A 226 -6.94 12.21 13.08
C VAL A 226 -6.01 11.92 11.91
N GLY A 227 -4.83 12.54 11.92
CA GLY A 227 -3.84 12.46 10.85
C GLY A 227 -2.70 11.48 11.15
N PHE A 228 -2.10 10.95 10.09
CA PHE A 228 -1.02 9.96 10.17
C PHE A 228 0.40 10.56 10.01
N GLY A 229 0.50 11.89 9.86
CA GLY A 229 1.73 12.53 9.41
C GLY A 229 2.01 12.22 7.93
N ALA A 230 3.29 12.09 7.58
CA ALA A 230 3.72 11.82 6.21
C ALA A 230 4.58 10.56 6.14
N CYS A 231 4.43 9.81 5.05
CA CYS A 231 5.31 8.74 4.61
C CYS A 231 5.99 9.23 3.32
N THR A 232 7.27 9.59 3.43
CA THR A 232 8.00 10.30 2.36
C THR A 232 9.26 9.57 1.94
N GLY A 233 9.63 9.68 0.67
CA GLY A 233 10.92 9.24 0.18
C GLY A 233 11.29 9.86 -1.15
N THR A 234 12.58 10.13 -1.32
CA THR A 234 13.17 10.68 -2.55
C THR A 234 13.93 9.58 -3.29
N ILE A 235 13.73 9.48 -4.60
CA ILE A 235 14.45 8.51 -5.43
C ILE A 235 15.86 8.99 -5.69
N LEU A 236 16.84 8.16 -5.35
CA LEU A 236 18.25 8.40 -5.66
C LEU A 236 18.64 7.66 -6.93
N PRO A 237 19.60 8.20 -7.71
CA PRO A 237 20.17 7.49 -8.84
C PRO A 237 20.68 6.11 -8.47
N ALA A 238 20.44 5.14 -9.36
CA ALA A 238 21.05 3.83 -9.25
C ALA A 238 22.58 3.93 -9.29
N LEU A 239 23.27 2.99 -8.64
CA LEU A 239 24.73 2.90 -8.69
C LEU A 239 25.21 2.71 -10.14
N GLN A 240 26.27 3.41 -10.53
CA GLN A 240 26.95 3.21 -11.80
C GLN A 240 27.84 1.96 -11.71
N HIS A 241 27.80 1.11 -12.74
CA HIS A 241 28.65 -0.08 -12.90
C HIS A 241 29.44 0.01 -14.20
#